data_AF-A0A2N1P4S1-F1
#
_entry.id   AF-A0A2N1P4S1-F1
#
_cell.length_a   1.000
_cell.length_b   1.000
_cell.length_c   1.000
_cell.angle_alpha   90.00
_cell.angle_beta   90.00
_cell.angle_gamma   90.00
#
_symmetry.space_group_name_H-M   'P 1'
#
loop_
_entity.id
_entity.type
_entity.pdbx_description
1 polymer ?
#
loop_
_entity_poly.entity_id
_entity_poly.type
_entity_poly.pdbx_seq_one_letter_code
_entity_poly.pdbx_strand_id
1 'polypeptide(L)' 'MIIFEQKEDITPVCPHCKKEIEKVWFRELKGDLGKRCLYFCPKCRGTLGVSHRKGLTFGW' A
#
# COMPACT_ATOMS: atom_id res chain seq x y z
N MET A 1 -0.25 -14.24 -21.82
CA MET A 1 -0.84 -12.96 -21.40
C MET A 1 -1.72 -13.25 -20.19
N ILE A 2 -1.51 -12.56 -19.08
CA ILE A 2 -2.29 -12.81 -17.84
C ILE A 2 -3.55 -11.94 -17.91
N ILE A 3 -4.69 -12.53 -17.57
CA ILE A 3 -5.98 -11.84 -17.57
C ILE A 3 -6.15 -11.19 -16.20
N PHE A 4 -6.57 -9.93 -16.18
CA PHE A 4 -6.90 -9.20 -14.96
C PHE A 4 -8.39 -9.36 -14.68
N GLU A 5 -8.72 -9.81 -13.47
CA GLU A 5 -10.09 -9.85 -12.96
C GLU A 5 -10.11 -9.15 -11.59
N GLN A 6 -11.09 -8.28 -11.36
CA GLN A 6 -11.29 -7.63 -10.07
C GLN A 6 -12.13 -8.55 -9.17
N LYS A 7 -11.60 -8.86 -7.99
CA LYS A 7 -12.30 -9.62 -6.96
C LYS A 7 -12.34 -8.80 -5.67
N GLU A 8 -13.52 -8.29 -5.32
CA GLU A 8 -13.72 -7.51 -4.10
C GLU A 8 -14.07 -8.40 -2.90
N ASP A 9 -14.58 -9.60 -3.16
CA ASP A 9 -15.00 -10.56 -2.13
C ASP A 9 -13.82 -11.31 -1.46
N ILE A 10 -12.61 -11.13 -1.97
CA ILE A 10 -11.41 -11.81 -1.49
C ILE A 10 -10.58 -10.86 -0.64
N THR A 11 -10.43 -11.20 0.64
CA THR A 11 -9.54 -10.48 1.54
C THR A 11 -8.08 -10.81 1.21
N PRO A 12 -7.22 -9.82 0.95
CA PRO A 12 -5.82 -10.09 0.67
C PRO A 12 -5.11 -10.64 1.91
N VAL A 13 -4.15 -11.54 1.68
CA VAL A 13 -3.35 -12.15 2.74
C VAL A 13 -1.99 -11.47 2.84
N CYS A 14 -1.54 -11.23 4.07
CA CYS A 14 -0.22 -10.67 4.31
C CYS A 14 0.89 -11.64 3.88
N PRO A 15 1.85 -11.23 3.03
CA PRO A 15 2.94 -12.11 2.60
C PRO A 15 3.90 -12.47 3.75
N HIS A 16 3.95 -11.66 4.80
CA HIS A 16 4.88 -11.85 5.94
C HIS A 16 4.33 -12.80 7.00
N CYS A 17 3.08 -12.62 7.42
CA CYS A 17 2.48 -13.43 8.50
C CYS A 17 1.38 -14.39 8.05
N LYS A 18 1.06 -14.41 6.75
CA LYS A 18 0.01 -15.26 6.15
C LYS A 18 -1.37 -15.12 6.77
N LYS A 19 -1.64 -13.99 7.45
CA LYS A 19 -2.95 -13.65 8.01
C LYS A 19 -3.71 -12.71 7.07
N GLU A 20 -5.02 -12.81 7.08
CA GLU A 20 -5.92 -11.92 6.35
C GLU A 20 -5.73 -10.45 6.77
N ILE A 21 -5.71 -9.57 5.78
CA ILE A 21 -5.58 -8.12 5.91
C ILE A 21 -6.96 -7.49 5.76
N GLU A 22 -7.68 -7.36 6.87
CA GLU A 22 -8.95 -6.61 6.92
C GLU A 22 -8.73 -5.09 6.92
N LYS A 23 -7.55 -4.65 7.39
CA LYS A 23 -7.16 -3.24 7.50
C LYS A 23 -5.68 -3.09 7.19
N VAL A 24 -5.33 -2.00 6.50
CA VAL A 24 -3.94 -1.62 6.22
C VAL A 24 -3.61 -0.39 7.05
N TRP A 25 -2.52 -0.44 7.82
CA TRP A 25 -1.99 0.75 8.48
C TRP A 25 -1.06 1.48 7.53
N PHE A 26 -1.05 2.81 7.63
CA PHE A 26 -0.14 3.64 6.86
C PHE A 26 0.57 4.64 7.76
N ARG A 27 1.78 5.02 7.36
CA ARG A 27 2.56 6.10 7.98
C ARG A 27 3.05 7.04 6.90
N GLU A 28 2.75 8.32 7.06
CA GLU A 28 3.33 9.35 6.22
C GLU A 28 4.80 9.57 6.60
N LEU A 29 5.66 9.56 5.58
CA LEU A 29 7.06 9.94 5.68
C LEU A 29 7.19 11.31 5.01
N LYS A 30 7.65 12.28 5.78
CA LYS A 30 7.99 13.61 5.28
C LYS A 30 9.37 13.53 4.62
N GLY A 31 9.48 14.00 3.40
CA GLY A 31 10.75 14.20 2.71
C GLY A 31 10.65 15.43 1.80
N ASP A 32 11.81 15.97 1.43
CA ASP A 32 11.91 17.24 0.69
C ASP A 32 11.28 17.20 -0.72
N LEU A 33 11.03 15.99 -1.25
CA LEU A 33 10.54 15.73 -2.61
C LEU A 33 9.17 15.01 -2.63
N GLY A 34 8.30 15.31 -1.66
CA GLY A 34 6.89 14.88 -1.67
C GLY A 34 6.47 13.97 -0.52
N LYS A 35 5.17 13.67 -0.45
CA LYS A 35 4.59 12.81 0.59
C LYS A 35 4.74 11.33 0.20
N ARG A 36 5.48 10.57 1.00
CA ARG A 36 5.57 9.10 0.88
C ARG A 36 4.68 8.46 1.93
N CYS A 37 3.90 7.46 1.55
CA CYS A 37 3.08 6.68 2.48
C CYS A 37 3.64 5.26 2.55
N LEU A 38 4.08 4.85 3.74
CA LEU A 38 4.48 3.47 4.03
C LEU A 38 3.23 2.71 4.48
N TYR A 39 2.85 1.65 3.76
CA TYR A 39 1.77 0.76 4.14
C TYR A 39 2.33 -0.49 4.81
N PHE A 40 1.73 -0.92 5.91
CA PHE A 40 2.21 -2.05 6.68
C PHE A 40 1.06 -2.82 7.34
N CYS A 41 1.31 -4.11 7.59
CA CYS A 41 0.34 -5.01 8.18
C CYS A 41 0.12 -4.67 9.67
N PRO A 42 -1.12 -4.55 10.16
CA PRO A 42 -1.39 -4.28 11.58
C PRO A 42 -1.01 -5.45 12.49
N LYS A 43 -1.03 -6.70 11.97
CA LYS A 43 -0.80 -7.92 12.75
C LYS A 43 0.70 -8.19 12.96
N CYS A 44 1.53 -8.05 11.93
CA CYS A 44 2.97 -8.36 12.01
C CYS A 44 3.90 -7.16 11.84
N ARG A 45 3.38 -5.98 11.48
CA ARG A 45 4.14 -4.76 11.17
C ARG A 45 5.05 -4.84 9.93
N GLY A 46 4.98 -5.95 9.18
CA GLY A 46 5.69 -6.09 7.90
C GLY A 46 5.18 -5.10 6.86
N THR A 47 6.11 -4.49 6.12
CA THR A 47 5.80 -3.53 5.05
C THR A 47 5.10 -4.22 3.89
N LEU A 48 3.94 -3.70 3.50
CA LEU A 48 3.13 -4.17 2.38
C LEU A 48 3.43 -3.39 1.09
N GLY A 49 3.84 -2.13 1.22
CA GLY A 49 4.21 -1.31 0.08
C GLY A 49 4.57 0.11 0.48
N VAL A 50 5.14 0.85 -0.46
CA VAL A 50 5.42 2.29 -0.33
C VAL A 50 4.74 2.99 -1.50
N SER A 51 3.86 3.93 -1.22
CA SER A 51 3.38 4.86 -2.25
C SER A 51 4.19 6.13 -2.19
N HIS A 52 4.54 6.62 -3.37
CA HIS A 52 5.08 7.96 -3.53
C HIS A 52 4.01 8.75 -4.29
N ARG A 53 3.33 9.68 -3.61
CA ARG A 53 2.51 10.65 -4.34
C ARG A 53 3.49 11.63 -4.97
N LYS A 54 3.83 11.43 -6.24
CA LYS A 54 4.26 12.55 -7.08
C LYS A 54 3.11 13.55 -7.00
N GLY A 55 3.35 14.71 -6.39
CA GLY A 55 2.40 15.81 -6.50
C GLY A 55 2.09 15.98 -7.98
N LEU A 56 0.81 16.20 -8.32
CA LEU A 56 0.43 16.65 -9.64
C LEU A 56 1.24 17.92 -9.92
N THR A 57 2.40 17.80 -10.57
CA THR A 57 2.93 18.89 -11.38
C THR A 57 1.95 18.97 -12.52
N PHE A 58 0.92 19.80 -12.29
CA PHE A 58 -0.04 20.24 -13.28
C PHE A 58 0.78 20.70 -14.48
N GLY A 59 0.71 19.94 -15.56
CA GLY A 59 1.18 20.43 -16.86
C GLY A 59 0.39 21.69 -17.16
N TRP A 60 1.11 22.79 -17.31
CA TRP A 60 0.70 23.87 -18.20
C TRP A 60 0.81 23.38 -19.64
#